data_AF-A0A7X7E835-F1
#
_entry.id   AF-A0A7X7E835-F1
#
_cell.length_a   1.000
_cell.length_b   1.000
_cell.length_c   1.000
_cell.angle_alpha   90.00
_cell.angle_beta   90.00
_cell.angle_gamma   90.00
#
_symmetry.space_group_name_H-M   'P 1'
#
loop_
_entity.id
_entity.type
_entity.pdbx_description
1 polymer ?
#
loop_
_entity_poly.entity_id
_entity_poly.type
_entity_poly.pdbx_seq_one_letter_code
_entity_poly.pdbx_strand_id
1 'polypeptide(L)'
;MESDLGEIAVCPSVVSRYAVEEGADPRRQMGWTLIHGLLHLAGYDHETDDGEMRRREQELLVALKTLIDALPAPGEGSDGW
;
A
#
# COMPACT_ATOMS: atom_id res chain seq x y z
N MET A 1 -6.93 -16.79 20.79
CA MET A 1 -6.40 -15.45 21.07
C MET A 1 -6.63 -14.66 19.81
N GLU A 2 -7.51 -13.66 19.85
CA GLU A 2 -7.62 -12.73 18.73
C GLU A 2 -6.27 -12.03 18.58
N SER A 3 -5.53 -12.42 17.55
CA SER A 3 -4.29 -11.74 17.17
C SER A 3 -4.70 -10.55 16.32
N ASP A 4 -4.96 -9.43 16.97
CA ASP A 4 -4.96 -8.15 16.27
C ASP A 4 -3.56 -7.94 15.68
N LEU A 5 -3.47 -7.78 14.36
CA LEU A 5 -2.20 -7.56 13.65
C LEU A 5 -1.69 -6.14 13.85
N GLY A 6 -2.54 -5.22 14.33
CA GLY A 6 -2.26 -3.80 14.48
C GLY A 6 -2.99 -2.94 13.43
N GLU A 7 -2.59 -1.68 13.37
CA GLU A 7 -3.27 -0.65 12.55
C GLU A 7 -2.33 -0.07 11.48
N ILE A 8 -2.90 0.35 10.36
CA ILE A 8 -2.20 1.05 9.28
C ILE A 8 -2.84 2.44 9.13
N ALA A 9 -2.05 3.49 9.36
CA ALA A 9 -2.43 4.86 9.11
C ALA A 9 -1.72 5.38 7.85
N VAL A 10 -2.48 5.85 6.86
CA VAL A 10 -1.93 6.33 5.58
C VAL A 10 -2.38 7.76 5.34
N CYS A 11 -1.45 8.61 4.89
CA CYS A 11 -1.75 9.97 4.45
C CYS A 11 -1.95 10.00 2.92
N PRO A 12 -3.18 10.18 2.41
CA PRO A 12 -3.43 10.11 0.97
C PRO A 12 -2.66 11.15 0.17
N SER A 13 -2.46 12.36 0.70
CA SER A 13 -1.71 13.42 0.03
C SER A 13 -0.23 13.05 -0.19
N VAL A 14 0.39 12.33 0.76
CA VAL A 14 1.76 11.83 0.62
C VAL A 14 1.83 10.73 -0.43
N VAL A 15 0.87 9.79 -0.43
CA VAL A 15 0.77 8.73 -1.46
C VAL A 15 0.63 9.35 -2.85
N SER A 16 -0.24 10.34 -3.01
CA SER A 16 -0.43 11.04 -4.29
C SER A 16 0.83 11.79 -4.73
N ARG A 17 1.54 12.44 -3.80
CA ARG A 17 2.82 13.09 -4.11
C ARG A 17 3.84 12.07 -4.63
N TYR A 18 4.00 10.93 -3.97
CA TYR A 18 4.93 9.89 -4.42
C TYR A 18 4.53 9.28 -5.75
N ALA A 19 3.23 9.05 -5.98
CA ALA A 19 2.76 8.58 -7.28
C ALA A 19 3.17 9.53 -8.42
N VAL A 20 3.08 10.85 -8.20
CA VAL A 20 3.53 11.85 -9.18
C VAL A 20 5.05 11.83 -9.36
N GLU A 21 5.82 11.80 -8.26
CA GLU A 21 7.29 11.80 -8.28
C GLU A 21 7.85 10.56 -8.99
N GLU A 22 7.19 9.40 -8.84
CA GLU A 22 7.59 8.12 -9.43
C GLU A 22 6.96 7.86 -10.81
N GLY A 23 6.06 8.73 -11.28
CA GLY A 23 5.31 8.52 -12.53
C GLY A 23 4.39 7.30 -12.48
N ALA A 24 3.90 6.93 -11.29
CA ALA A 24 3.04 5.80 -11.04
C ALA A 24 1.55 6.20 -10.99
N ASP A 25 0.67 5.24 -11.24
CA ASP A 25 -0.76 5.43 -11.00
C ASP A 25 -1.04 5.62 -9.49
N PRO A 26 -1.77 6.68 -9.06
CA PRO A 26 -2.02 6.93 -7.64
C PRO A 26 -2.78 5.82 -6.91
N ARG A 27 -3.68 5.10 -7.59
CA ARG A 27 -4.42 3.97 -6.98
C ARG A 27 -3.48 2.79 -6.79
N ARG A 28 -2.59 2.54 -7.75
CA ARG A 28 -1.51 1.56 -7.61
C ARG A 28 -0.57 1.90 -6.46
N GLN A 29 -0.19 3.17 -6.28
CA GLN A 29 0.67 3.61 -5.17
C GLN A 29 -0.04 3.41 -3.81
N MET A 30 -1.32 3.72 -3.73
CA MET A 30 -2.13 3.46 -2.54
C MET A 30 -2.23 1.96 -2.24
N GLY A 31 -2.52 1.14 -3.26
CA GLY A 31 -2.56 -0.31 -3.14
C GLY A 31 -1.23 -0.89 -2.64
N TRP A 32 -0.10 -0.44 -3.21
CA TRP A 32 1.23 -0.84 -2.74
C TRP A 32 1.47 -0.40 -1.30
N THR A 33 1.14 0.84 -0.93
CA THR A 33 1.31 1.35 0.45
C THR A 33 0.55 0.50 1.48
N LEU A 34 -0.69 0.13 1.17
CA LEU A 34 -1.52 -0.71 2.04
C LEU A 34 -0.99 -2.16 2.13
N ILE A 35 -0.62 -2.75 0.99
CA ILE A 35 -0.03 -4.09 0.95
C ILE A 35 1.29 -4.12 1.72
N HIS A 36 2.13 -3.12 1.53
CA HIS A 36 3.42 -2.96 2.20
C HIS A 36 3.24 -2.88 3.72
N GLY A 37 2.36 -1.99 4.20
CA GLY A 37 2.03 -1.90 5.63
C GLY A 37 1.47 -3.22 6.19
N LEU A 38 0.58 -3.88 5.45
CA LEU A 38 0.00 -5.16 5.87
C LEU A 38 1.05 -6.26 5.99
N LEU A 39 2.01 -6.32 5.06
CA LEU A 39 3.10 -7.29 5.11
C LEU A 39 4.00 -7.04 6.32
N HIS A 40 4.28 -5.79 6.68
CA HIS A 40 4.97 -5.48 7.93
C HIS A 40 4.19 -5.95 9.16
N LEU A 41 2.87 -5.71 9.22
CA LEU A 41 2.04 -6.24 10.31
C LEU A 41 2.02 -7.78 10.35
N ALA A 42 2.19 -8.43 9.20
CA ALA A 42 2.29 -9.89 9.08
C ALA A 42 3.70 -10.44 9.38
N GLY A 43 4.66 -9.58 9.76
CA GLY A 43 6.02 -9.98 10.16
C GLY A 43 7.03 -10.05 9.02
N TYR A 44 6.70 -9.56 7.83
CA TYR A 44 7.67 -9.39 6.76
C TYR A 44 8.51 -8.12 6.98
N ASP A 45 9.76 -8.14 6.56
CA ASP A 45 10.67 -7.01 6.68
C ASP A 45 11.67 -6.96 5.52
N HIS A 46 11.42 -6.06 4.56
CA HIS A 46 12.28 -5.93 3.39
C HIS A 46 13.67 -5.33 3.69
N GLU A 47 13.92 -4.81 4.89
CA GLU A 47 15.25 -4.30 5.26
C GLU A 47 16.18 -5.43 5.71
N THR A 48 15.61 -6.54 6.20
CA THR A 48 16.36 -7.66 6.78
C THR A 48 16.15 -8.99 6.05
N ASP A 49 15.15 -9.08 5.17
CA ASP A 49 14.90 -10.28 4.35
C ASP A 49 15.72 -10.33 3.05
N ASP A 50 15.73 -11.51 2.41
CA ASP A 50 16.39 -11.75 1.13
C ASP A 50 15.50 -11.34 -0.08
N GLY A 51 14.66 -10.32 0.07
CA GLY A 51 13.71 -9.86 -0.95
C GLY A 51 12.37 -10.62 -0.96
N GLU A 52 12.08 -11.39 0.08
CA GLU A 52 10.83 -12.16 0.19
C GLU A 52 9.61 -11.23 0.17
N MET A 53 9.64 -10.17 0.99
CA MET A 53 8.59 -9.17 1.06
C MET A 53 8.37 -8.50 -0.30
N ARG A 54 9.45 -8.14 -1.00
CA ARG A 54 9.36 -7.51 -2.33
C ARG A 54 8.67 -8.42 -3.34
N ARG A 55 9.01 -9.72 -3.36
CA ARG A 55 8.31 -10.69 -4.22
C ARG A 55 6.82 -10.77 -3.84
N ARG A 56 6.52 -10.79 -2.54
CA ARG A 56 5.13 -10.88 -2.05
C ARG A 56 4.31 -9.65 -2.39
N GLU A 57 4.89 -8.45 -2.31
CA GLU A 57 4.30 -7.19 -2.76
C GLU A 57 3.88 -7.30 -4.24
N GLN A 58 4.76 -7.77 -5.12
CA GLN A 58 4.45 -7.91 -6.55
C GLN A 58 3.33 -8.92 -6.81
N GLU A 59 3.35 -10.07 -6.12
CA GLU A 59 2.29 -11.08 -6.24
C GLU A 59 0.93 -10.52 -5.84
N LEU A 60 0.87 -9.80 -4.72
CA LEU A 60 -0.37 -9.23 -4.19
C LEU A 60 -0.88 -8.07 -5.05
N LEU A 61 0.00 -7.24 -5.59
CA LEU A 61 -0.39 -6.18 -6.54
C LEU A 61 -1.06 -6.74 -7.80
N VAL A 62 -0.57 -7.88 -8.30
CA VAL A 62 -1.19 -8.57 -9.44
C VAL A 62 -2.51 -9.22 -9.03
N ALA A 63 -2.52 -9.96 -7.92
CA ALA A 63 -3.70 -10.69 -7.45
C ALA A 63 -4.87 -9.77 -7.09
N LEU A 64 -4.58 -8.59 -6.54
CA LEU A 64 -5.57 -7.61 -6.08
C LEU A 64 -5.83 -6.49 -7.09
N LYS A 65 -5.29 -6.58 -8.31
CA LYS A 65 -5.35 -5.50 -9.31
C LYS A 65 -6.75 -4.91 -9.47
N THR A 66 -7.78 -5.74 -9.61
CA THR A 66 -9.17 -5.27 -9.79
C THR A 66 -9.68 -4.49 -8.58
N LEU A 67 -9.31 -4.88 -7.36
CA LEU A 67 -9.68 -4.13 -6.15
C LEU A 67 -8.92 -2.80 -6.08
N ILE A 68 -7.63 -2.81 -6.44
CA ILE A 68 -6.79 -1.62 -6.48
C ILE A 68 -7.31 -0.61 -7.51
N ASP A 69 -7.66 -1.06 -8.72
CA ASP A 69 -8.23 -0.20 -9.76
C ASP A 69 -9.55 0.46 -9.31
N ALA A 70 -10.29 -0.19 -8.41
CA ALA A 70 -11.56 0.29 -7.87
C ALA A 70 -11.42 1.24 -6.67
N LEU A 71 -10.23 1.36 -6.05
CA LEU A 71 -9.98 2.32 -4.97
C LEU A 71 -10.18 3.74 -5.47
N PRO A 72 -10.77 4.67 -4.70
CA PRO A 72 -10.79 6.08 -5.08
C PRO A 72 -9.36 6.62 -5.24
N ALA A 73 -9.16 7.60 -6.12
CA ALA A 73 -7.84 8.20 -6.24
C ALA A 73 -7.49 8.90 -4.91
N PRO A 74 -6.30 8.65 -4.35
CA PRO A 74 -5.92 9.27 -3.09
C PRO A 74 -5.94 10.80 -3.19
N GLY A 75 -6.63 11.44 -2.25
CA GLY A 75 -6.83 12.89 -2.22
C GLY A 75 -8.04 13.41 -3.01
N GLU A 76 -8.77 12.57 -3.76
CA GLU A 76 -10.10 12.95 -4.27
C GLU A 76 -11.14 12.87 -3.14
N GLY A 77 -11.73 14.01 -2.76
CA GLY A 77 -12.84 14.07 -1.80
C GLY A 77 -12.46 14.20 -0.32
N SER A 78 -11.21 14.50 0.03
CA SER A 78 -10.85 14.89 1.40
C SER A 78 -11.13 16.37 1.60
N ASP A 79 -12.15 16.70 2.39
CA ASP A 79 -12.57 18.06 2.75
C ASP A 79 -11.57 18.79 3.68
N GLY A 80 -10.27 18.63 3.44
CA GLY A 80 -9.22 19.38 4.14
C GLY A 80 -8.90 18.92 5.57
N TRP A 81 -9.09 17.64 5.89
CA TRP A 81 -8.58 17.01 7.11
C TRP A 81 -7.41 16.07 6.80
#